data_AF-A0AA40GF40-F1
#
_entry.id   AF-A0AA40GF40-F1
#
_cell.length_a   1.000
_cell.length_b   1.000
_cell.length_c   1.000
_cell.angle_alpha   90.00
_cell.angle_beta   90.00
_cell.angle_gamma   90.00
#
_symmetry.space_group_name_H-M   'P 1'
#
loop_
_entity.id
_entity.type
_entity.pdbx_description
1 polymer ?
#
loop_
_entity_poly.entity_id
_entity_poly.type
_entity_poly.pdbx_seq_one_letter_code
_entity_poly.pdbx_strand_id
1 'polypeptide(L)' 'MWKLLYPDSNGSNQSPINVTAQLAVVVQPSEPLRWNGYDKRPLSTIMANNGNNGATSPLIQ' A
#
# COMPACT_ATOMS: atom_id res chain seq x y z
N MET A 1 14.88 -1.67 -18.10
CA MET A 1 13.42 -1.63 -18.31
C MET A 1 12.80 -2.77 -17.49
N TRP A 2 11.92 -2.50 -16.52
CA TRP A 2 11.40 -3.53 -15.59
C TRP A 2 10.78 -4.73 -16.31
N LYS A 3 10.07 -4.50 -17.42
CA LYS A 3 9.48 -5.56 -18.27
C LYS A 3 10.45 -6.66 -18.75
N LEU A 4 11.75 -6.41 -18.75
CA LEU A 4 12.75 -7.41 -19.15
C LEU A 4 13.00 -8.45 -18.05
N LEU A 5 12.90 -8.05 -16.78
CA LEU A 5 13.11 -8.92 -15.61
C LEU A 5 11.78 -9.32 -14.95
N TYR A 6 10.75 -8.48 -15.11
CA TYR A 6 9.42 -8.61 -14.54
C TYR A 6 8.39 -8.37 -15.65
N PRO A 7 8.09 -9.38 -16.49
CA PRO A 7 7.19 -9.23 -17.64
C PRO A 7 5.81 -8.68 -17.27
N ASP A 8 5.29 -9.03 -16.09
CA ASP A 8 4.00 -8.55 -15.57
C ASP A 8 3.96 -7.03 -15.36
N SER A 9 5.12 -6.36 -15.24
CA SER A 9 5.20 -4.89 -15.22
C SER A 9 4.80 -4.24 -16.56
N ASN A 10 4.55 -5.01 -17.62
CA ASN A 10 4.00 -4.56 -18.90
C ASN A 10 2.53 -4.99 -19.09
N GLY A 11 1.84 -5.41 -18.03
CA GLY A 11 0.42 -5.77 -18.07
C GLY A 11 -0.50 -4.56 -18.31
N SER A 12 -1.75 -4.81 -18.65
CA SER A 12 -2.77 -3.76 -18.88
C SER A 12 -3.35 -3.17 -17.59
N ASN A 13 -3.21 -3.87 -16.47
CA ASN A 13 -3.78 -3.49 -15.17
C ASN A 13 -2.67 -3.14 -14.18
N GLN A 14 -1.91 -2.08 -14.45
CA GLN A 14 -0.82 -1.60 -13.60
C GLN A 14 -1.27 -0.47 -12.67
N SER A 15 -0.49 -0.24 -11.62
CA SER A 15 -0.60 0.90 -10.72
C SER A 15 0.72 1.67 -10.70
N PRO A 16 0.71 2.98 -10.36
CA PRO A 16 -0.46 3.79 -10.02
C PRO A 16 -1.29 4.19 -11.26
N ILE A 17 -2.54 4.61 -11.02
CA ILE A 17 -3.40 5.27 -12.02
C ILE A 17 -3.77 6.67 -11.55
N ASN A 18 -4.19 7.53 -12.47
CA ASN A 18 -4.80 8.80 -12.11
C ASN A 18 -6.24 8.56 -11.62
N VAL A 19 -6.58 9.07 -10.44
CA VAL A 19 -7.94 8.96 -9.88
C VAL A 19 -8.67 10.29 -10.06
N THR A 20 -9.59 10.34 -11.01
CA THR A 20 -10.48 11.49 -11.21
C THR A 20 -11.78 11.25 -10.45
N ALA A 21 -11.95 11.90 -9.30
CA ALA A 21 -13.10 11.66 -8.41
C ALA A 21 -14.46 11.82 -9.11
N GLN A 22 -14.59 12.75 -10.06
CA GLN A 22 -15.81 12.96 -10.85
C GLN A 22 -16.18 11.79 -11.76
N LEU A 23 -15.21 10.94 -12.10
CA LEU A 23 -15.38 9.74 -12.92
C LEU A 23 -15.44 8.45 -12.10
N ALA A 24 -15.27 8.55 -10.77
CA ALA A 24 -15.36 7.40 -9.90
C ALA A 24 -16.81 6.91 -9.83
N VAL A 25 -17.01 5.60 -10.03
CA VAL A 25 -18.33 4.97 -9.94
C VAL A 25 -18.45 4.25 -8.60
N VAL A 26 -19.50 4.57 -7.83
CA VAL A 26 -19.85 3.81 -6.62
C VAL A 26 -20.48 2.49 -7.06
N VAL A 27 -19.73 1.41 -6.99
CA VAL A 27 -20.21 0.06 -7.35
C VAL A 27 -21.08 -0.52 -6.23
N GLN A 28 -20.66 -0.33 -4.97
CA GLN A 28 -21.40 -0.68 -3.77
C GLN A 28 -20.90 0.23 -2.63
N PRO A 29 -21.78 0.75 -1.75
CA PRO A 29 -21.35 1.39 -0.52
C PRO A 29 -20.54 0.39 0.31
N SER A 30 -19.26 0.67 0.52
CA SER A 30 -18.41 -0.15 1.38
C SER A 30 -18.54 0.31 2.83
N GLU A 31 -18.61 -0.63 3.77
CA GLU A 31 -18.45 -0.33 5.18
C GLU A 31 -17.09 0.36 5.44
N PRO A 32 -17.01 1.34 6.35
CA PRO A 32 -15.74 1.94 6.74
C PRO A 32 -14.74 0.90 7.22
N LEU A 33 -13.46 1.10 6.89
CA LEU A 33 -12.37 0.27 7.40
C LEU A 33 -12.30 0.36 8.93
N ARG A 34 -12.21 -0.79 9.61
CA ARG A 34 -12.05 -0.89 11.06
C ARG A 34 -10.59 -1.12 11.41
N TRP A 35 -9.95 -0.12 12.01
CA TRP A 35 -8.56 -0.19 12.42
C TRP A 35 -8.46 -0.58 13.89
N ASN A 36 -7.95 -1.77 14.18
CA ASN A 36 -7.80 -2.27 15.55
C ASN A 36 -6.32 -2.26 15.95
N GLY A 37 -5.99 -1.67 17.10
CA GLY A 37 -4.63 -1.70 17.67
C GLY A 37 -3.63 -0.72 17.07
N TYR A 38 -4.03 0.09 16.08
CA TYR A 38 -3.20 1.18 15.51
C TYR A 38 -3.09 2.39 16.45
N ASP A 39 -3.93 2.46 17.48
CA ASP A 39 -3.89 3.41 18.59
C ASP A 39 -2.91 2.99 19.69
N LYS A 40 -2.46 1.73 19.69
CA LYS A 40 -1.52 1.21 20.69
C LYS A 40 -0.10 1.59 20.31
N ARG A 41 0.67 2.05 21.30
CA ARG A 41 2.09 2.30 21.13
C ARG A 41 2.84 0.96 21.00
N PRO A 42 3.64 0.74 19.94
CA PRO A 42 4.48 -0.45 19.86
C PRO A 42 5.57 -0.41 20.94
N LEU A 43 6.06 -1.57 21.36
CA LEU A 43 7.17 -1.67 22.31
C LEU A 43 8.43 -1.00 21.74
N SER A 44 8.68 -1.23 20.45
CA SER A 44 9.70 -0.58 19.66
C SER A 44 9.34 -0.67 18.18
N THR A 45 10.04 0.09 17.34
CA THR A 45 9.86 0.07 15.88
C THR A 45 11.22 -0.16 15.24
N ILE A 46 11.31 -1.14 14.35
CA ILE A 46 12.49 -1.37 13.52
C ILE A 46 12.32 -0.56 12.23
N MET A 47 13.34 0.22 11.87
CA MET A 47 13.41 0.94 10.60
C MET A 47 14.54 0.37 9.75
N ALA A 48 14.22 -0.03 8.52
CA ALA A 48 15.18 -0.58 7.57
C ALA A 48 15.13 0.19 6.25
N ASN A 49 16.30 0.59 5.75
CA ASN A 49 16.45 1.08 4.39
C ASN A 49 16.79 -0.11 3.48
N ASN A 50 15.93 -0.41 2.50
CA ASN A 50 16.13 -1.54 1.57
C ASN A 50 16.72 -1.12 0.21
N GLY A 51 17.23 0.11 0.10
CA GLY A 51 17.77 0.67 -1.14
C GLY A 51 16.73 1.24 -2.10
N ASN A 52 15.43 0.95 -1.88
CA ASN A 52 14.31 1.51 -2.65
C ASN A 52 13.44 2.44 -1.79
N ASN A 53 13.21 2.08 -0.53
CA ASN A 53 12.44 2.85 0.44
C ASN A 53 12.87 2.52 1.89
N GLY A 54 12.37 3.32 2.83
CA GLY A 54 12.42 3.01 4.26
C GLY A 54 11.18 2.22 4.67
N ALA A 55 11.37 1.00 5.17
CA ALA A 55 10.31 0.17 5.72
C ALA A 55 10.33 0.22 7.26
N THR A 56 9.15 0.27 7.88
CA THR A 56 9.00 0.23 9.34
C THR A 56 8.21 -1.00 9.76
N SER A 57 8.68 -1.68 10.80
CA SER A 57 8.03 -2.86 11.37
C SER A 57 7.86 -2.66 12.87
N PRO A 58 6.62 -2.53 13.39
CA PRO A 58 6.38 -2.40 14.82
C PRO A 58 6.56 -3.75 15.53
N LEU A 59 7.21 -3.73 16.70
CA LEU A 59 7.19 -4.84 17.64
C LEU A 59 6.01 -4.65 18.60
N ILE A 60 5.02 -5.53 18.47
CA ILE A 60 3.79 -5.52 19.27
C ILE A 60 4.04 -6.31 20.58
N GLN A 61 3.45 -5.84 21.69
CA GLN A 61 3.49 -6.52 22.99
C GLN A 61 2.69 -7.82 22.99
#